data_AF-A0A8H8NT66-F1
#
_entry.id   AF-A0A8H8NT66-F1
#
_cell.length_a   1.000
_cell.length_b   1.000
_cell.length_c   1.000
_cell.angle_alpha   90.00
_cell.angle_beta   90.00
_cell.angle_gamma   90.00
#
_symmetry.space_group_name_H-M   'P 1'
#
loop_
_entity.id
_entity.type
_entity.pdbx_description
1 polymer ?
#
loop_
_entity_poly.entity_id
_entity_poly.type
_entity_poly.pdbx_seq_one_letter_code
_entity_poly.pdbx_strand_id
1 'polypeptide(L)'
;MTTPVIPMSPAQPVEAATHTEEADFYHLHRQVMEERVEKDGNLKRQLQSMRSHMQAGVRAKSWEARMRKTAAETAVKRLHKEMIEEKAAEAARRREVSQERKRVRAEKARLEELAAKMSAKKAERLRKRAGRSKKVNG
;
A
#
# COMPACT_ATOMS: atom_id res chain seq x y z
N MET A 1 27.29 -50.88 5.81
CA MET A 1 26.34 -50.23 4.88
C MET A 1 27.07 -49.05 4.26
N THR A 2 27.67 -49.27 3.08
CA THR A 2 28.57 -48.33 2.41
C THR A 2 27.82 -47.65 1.28
N THR A 3 27.71 -46.32 1.31
CA THR A 3 27.11 -45.52 0.23
C THR A 3 28.15 -45.21 -0.85
N PRO A 4 27.86 -45.41 -2.16
CA PRO A 4 28.79 -45.04 -3.21
C PRO A 4 28.75 -43.52 -3.48
N VAL A 5 29.95 -42.92 -3.50
CA VAL A 5 30.20 -41.54 -3.92
C VAL A 5 30.15 -41.47 -5.44
N ILE A 6 29.25 -40.65 -5.98
CA ILE A 6 29.11 -40.39 -7.41
C ILE A 6 30.10 -39.27 -7.80
N PRO A 7 30.97 -39.44 -8.82
CA PRO A 7 31.87 -38.38 -9.25
C PRO A 7 31.11 -37.29 -10.01
N MET A 8 31.26 -36.03 -9.57
CA MET A 8 30.75 -34.86 -10.27
C MET A 8 31.52 -34.64 -11.58
N SER A 9 30.80 -34.61 -12.69
CA SER A 9 31.30 -34.25 -14.02
C SER A 9 31.63 -32.75 -14.08
N PRO A 10 32.74 -32.34 -14.73
CA PRO A 10 33.10 -30.92 -14.88
C PRO A 10 32.13 -30.19 -15.80
N ALA A 11 31.76 -28.97 -15.38
CA ALA A 11 30.90 -28.05 -16.11
C ALA A 11 31.52 -27.64 -17.45
N GLN A 12 30.73 -27.72 -18.53
CA GLN A 12 31.07 -27.09 -19.80
C GLN A 12 30.48 -25.68 -19.85
N PRO A 13 31.22 -24.67 -20.36
CA PRO A 13 30.67 -23.35 -20.65
C PRO A 13 29.88 -23.40 -21.96
N VAL A 14 28.58 -23.10 -21.91
CA VAL A 14 27.78 -22.86 -23.12
C VAL A 14 27.96 -21.40 -23.53
N GLU A 15 28.73 -21.22 -24.61
CA GLU A 15 28.99 -19.94 -25.25
C GLU A 15 27.75 -19.36 -25.96
N ALA A 16 27.81 -18.04 -26.13
CA ALA A 16 26.80 -17.12 -26.63
C ALA A 16 26.23 -17.45 -28.02
N ALA A 17 24.90 -17.60 -28.14
CA ALA A 17 24.19 -17.55 -29.42
C ALA A 17 22.66 -17.32 -29.28
N THR A 18 22.18 -16.30 -28.54
CA THR A 18 20.73 -15.96 -28.54
C THR A 18 20.47 -14.45 -28.29
N HIS A 19 21.04 -13.54 -29.08
CA HIS A 19 20.74 -12.10 -28.89
C HIS A 19 20.54 -11.26 -30.16
N THR A 20 20.32 -11.89 -31.32
CA THR A 20 20.05 -11.18 -32.58
C THR A 20 18.65 -11.45 -33.15
N GLU A 21 18.02 -12.60 -32.92
CA GLU A 21 16.68 -12.87 -33.47
C GLU A 21 15.52 -12.19 -32.72
N GLU A 22 15.68 -11.85 -31.43
CA GLU A 22 14.63 -11.13 -30.70
C GLU A 22 14.48 -9.68 -31.17
N ALA A 23 15.59 -9.02 -31.54
CA ALA A 23 15.59 -7.60 -31.94
C ALA A 23 14.77 -7.36 -33.21
N ASP A 24 14.83 -8.29 -34.17
CA ASP A 24 14.11 -8.19 -35.44
C ASP A 24 12.62 -8.48 -35.27
N PHE A 25 12.23 -9.40 -34.36
CA PHE A 25 10.83 -9.66 -34.03
C PHE A 25 10.16 -8.44 -33.38
N TYR A 26 10.85 -7.76 -32.45
CA TYR A 26 10.34 -6.54 -31.83
C TYR A 26 10.25 -5.36 -32.82
N HIS A 27 11.15 -5.28 -33.81
CA HIS A 27 11.13 -4.21 -34.82
C HIS A 27 9.97 -4.39 -35.81
N LEU A 28 9.73 -5.62 -36.29
CA LEU A 28 8.59 -5.92 -37.17
C LEU A 28 7.25 -5.72 -36.46
N HIS A 29 7.14 -6.17 -35.20
CA HIS A 29 5.93 -5.97 -34.40
C HIS A 29 5.67 -4.49 -34.13
N ARG A 30 6.71 -3.68 -33.93
CA ARG A 30 6.59 -2.22 -33.79
C ARG A 30 6.10 -1.56 -35.09
N GLN A 31 6.66 -1.92 -36.24
CA GLN A 31 6.24 -1.39 -37.54
C GLN A 31 4.77 -1.73 -37.85
N VAL A 32 4.34 -2.98 -37.62
CA VAL A 32 2.92 -3.38 -37.82
C VAL A 32 1.98 -2.62 -36.88
N MET A 33 2.41 -2.36 -35.64
CA MET A 33 1.62 -1.57 -34.69
C MET A 33 1.55 -0.09 -35.08
N GLU A 34 2.65 0.50 -35.54
CA GLU A 34 2.70 1.91 -35.98
C GLU A 34 1.84 2.14 -37.25
N GLU A 35 1.92 1.26 -38.25
CA GLU A 35 1.09 1.37 -39.47
C GLU A 35 -0.41 1.21 -39.18
N ARG A 36 -0.78 0.35 -38.22
CA ARG A 36 -2.17 0.17 -37.79
C ARG A 36 -2.69 1.41 -37.06
N VAL A 37 -1.85 2.01 -36.21
CA VAL A 37 -2.15 3.24 -35.48
C VAL A 37 -2.33 4.43 -36.42
N GLU A 38 -1.53 4.56 -37.48
CA GLU A 38 -1.66 5.64 -38.47
C GLU A 38 -2.95 5.52 -39.29
N LYS A 39 -3.29 4.32 -39.78
CA LYS A 39 -4.54 4.05 -40.52
C LYS A 39 -5.77 4.30 -39.66
N ASP A 40 -5.77 3.82 -38.41
CA ASP A 40 -6.86 4.04 -37.45
C ASP A 40 -6.96 5.51 -37.02
N GLY A 41 -5.83 6.22 -36.94
CA GLY A 41 -5.76 7.63 -36.56
C GLY A 41 -6.29 8.58 -37.63
N ASN A 42 -6.18 8.21 -38.92
CA ASN A 42 -6.73 8.99 -40.03
C ASN A 42 -8.26 8.83 -40.12
N LEU A 43 -8.77 7.59 -40.01
CA LEU A 43 -10.21 7.31 -39.92
C LEU A 43 -10.86 7.98 -38.70
N LYS A 44 -10.21 7.95 -37.53
CA LYS A 44 -10.71 8.65 -36.34
C LYS A 44 -10.79 10.17 -36.52
N ARG A 45 -9.82 10.80 -37.20
CA ARG A 45 -9.82 12.25 -37.49
C ARG A 45 -10.94 12.63 -38.47
N GLN A 46 -11.15 11.86 -39.52
CA GLN A 46 -12.24 12.10 -40.49
C GLN A 46 -13.62 11.92 -39.83
N LEU A 47 -13.80 10.91 -38.97
CA LEU A 47 -15.05 10.69 -38.22
C LEU A 47 -15.29 11.72 -37.10
N GLN A 48 -14.24 12.32 -36.55
CA GLN A 48 -14.35 13.38 -35.53
C GLN A 48 -14.89 14.69 -36.12
N SER A 49 -14.53 15.02 -37.37
CA SER A 49 -14.98 16.25 -38.04
C SER A 49 -16.49 16.28 -38.33
N MET A 50 -17.14 15.12 -38.46
CA MET A 50 -18.57 15.02 -38.80
C MET A 50 -19.52 14.81 -37.61
N ARG A 51 -19.01 14.78 -36.37
CA ARG A 51 -19.80 14.40 -35.21
C ARG A 51 -20.32 15.62 -34.46
N SER A 52 -21.55 16.04 -34.73
CA SER A 52 -22.25 16.99 -33.87
C SER A 52 -22.24 16.49 -32.40
N HIS A 53 -21.98 17.41 -31.47
CA HIS A 53 -21.87 17.08 -30.05
C HIS A 53 -23.26 16.72 -29.48
N MET A 54 -23.67 15.47 -29.66
CA MET A 54 -24.86 14.92 -29.01
C MET A 54 -24.50 14.29 -27.67
N GLN A 55 -25.28 14.58 -26.64
CA GLN A 55 -25.15 13.99 -25.32
C GLN A 55 -25.29 12.46 -25.40
N ALA A 56 -24.52 11.73 -24.59
CA ALA A 56 -24.50 10.27 -24.60
C ALA A 56 -25.88 9.63 -24.32
N GLY A 57 -26.72 10.31 -23.53
CA GLY A 57 -28.10 9.91 -23.29
C GLY A 57 -28.97 9.97 -24.54
N VAL A 58 -28.77 10.97 -25.40
CA VAL A 58 -29.51 11.13 -26.68
C VAL A 58 -28.98 10.16 -27.74
N ARG A 59 -27.71 9.77 -27.66
CA ARG A 59 -27.09 8.75 -28.54
C ARG A 59 -27.53 7.31 -28.23
N ALA A 60 -28.06 7.05 -27.03
CA ALA A 60 -28.54 5.72 -26.67
C ALA A 60 -29.88 5.44 -27.37
N LYS A 61 -29.93 4.36 -28.17
CA LYS A 61 -31.10 3.98 -28.98
C LYS A 61 -32.34 3.58 -28.15
N SER A 62 -32.16 3.15 -26.89
CA SER A 62 -33.26 2.75 -26.01
C SER A 62 -33.11 3.28 -24.58
N TRP A 63 -34.23 3.54 -23.93
CA TRP A 63 -34.28 3.91 -22.50
C TRP A 63 -33.67 2.82 -21.61
N GLU A 64 -33.93 1.55 -21.91
CA GLU A 64 -33.35 0.42 -21.18
C GLU A 64 -31.82 0.44 -21.17
N ALA A 65 -31.20 0.77 -22.31
CA ALA A 65 -29.74 0.87 -22.38
C ALA A 65 -29.20 2.01 -21.50
N ARG A 66 -29.97 3.08 -21.29
CA ARG A 66 -29.61 4.14 -20.32
C ARG A 66 -29.74 3.63 -18.89
N MET A 67 -30.84 2.96 -18.56
CA MET A 67 -31.07 2.41 -17.22
C MET A 67 -30.06 1.33 -16.82
N ARG A 68 -29.63 0.49 -17.76
CA ARG A 68 -28.57 -0.50 -17.51
C ARG A 68 -27.23 0.16 -17.20
N LYS A 69 -26.89 1.26 -17.88
CA LYS A 69 -25.67 2.04 -17.61
C LYS A 69 -25.71 2.72 -16.26
N THR A 70 -26.82 3.38 -15.91
CA THR A 70 -26.97 4.02 -14.60
C THR A 70 -26.96 2.98 -13.46
N ALA A 71 -27.58 1.82 -13.66
CA ALA A 71 -27.50 0.71 -12.71
C ALA A 71 -26.05 0.20 -12.52
N ALA A 72 -25.29 0.06 -13.60
CA ALA A 72 -23.88 -0.33 -13.51
C ALA A 72 -23.03 0.75 -12.79
N GLU A 73 -23.21 2.03 -13.12
CA GLU A 73 -22.50 3.14 -12.49
C GLU A 73 -22.83 3.26 -10.99
N THR A 74 -24.08 3.06 -10.62
CA THR A 74 -24.51 3.08 -9.20
C THR A 74 -23.94 1.89 -8.43
N ALA A 75 -23.91 0.70 -9.03
CA ALA A 75 -23.25 -0.47 -8.45
C ALA A 75 -21.75 -0.23 -8.24
N VAL A 76 -21.04 0.32 -9.23
CA VAL A 76 -19.60 0.65 -9.10
C VAL A 76 -19.37 1.69 -8.01
N LYS A 77 -20.19 2.74 -7.94
CA LYS A 77 -20.09 3.77 -6.89
C LYS A 77 -20.34 3.18 -5.50
N ARG A 78 -21.27 2.24 -5.38
CA ARG A 78 -21.55 1.55 -4.12
C ARG A 78 -20.35 0.72 -3.68
N LEU A 79 -19.80 -0.12 -4.55
CA LEU A 79 -18.61 -0.93 -4.27
C LEU A 79 -17.41 -0.05 -3.89
N HIS A 80 -17.24 1.09 -4.56
CA HIS A 80 -16.18 2.04 -4.25
C HIS A 80 -16.32 2.64 -2.85
N LYS A 81 -17.55 3.00 -2.45
CA LYS A 81 -17.83 3.50 -1.09
C LYS A 81 -17.54 2.45 -0.03
N GLU A 82 -18.07 1.23 -0.23
CA GLU A 82 -17.85 0.10 0.68
C GLU A 82 -16.34 -0.16 0.85
N MET A 83 -15.55 -0.17 -0.23
CA MET A 83 -14.09 -0.33 -0.17
C MET A 83 -13.40 0.79 0.62
N ILE A 84 -13.81 2.06 0.44
CA ILE A 84 -13.21 3.18 1.17
C ILE A 84 -13.56 3.11 2.66
N GLU A 85 -14.81 2.83 2.99
CA GLU A 85 -15.30 2.72 4.36
C GLU A 85 -14.58 1.59 5.11
N GLU A 86 -14.41 0.43 4.48
CA GLU A 86 -13.66 -0.69 5.07
C GLU A 86 -12.20 -0.33 5.35
N LYS A 87 -11.53 0.31 4.38
CA LYS A 87 -10.13 0.76 4.54
C LYS A 87 -10.00 1.83 5.64
N ALA A 88 -10.94 2.77 5.70
CA ALA A 88 -10.96 3.81 6.71
C ALA A 88 -11.23 3.23 8.10
N ALA A 89 -12.16 2.29 8.23
CA ALA A 89 -12.48 1.60 9.46
C ALA A 89 -11.28 0.81 9.99
N GLU A 90 -10.56 0.08 9.13
CA GLU A 90 -9.36 -0.64 9.56
C GLU A 90 -8.24 0.32 10.00
N ALA A 91 -8.02 1.41 9.25
CA ALA A 91 -7.06 2.44 9.63
C ALA A 91 -7.42 3.09 10.97
N ALA A 92 -8.70 3.34 11.24
CA ALA A 92 -9.19 3.86 12.51
C ALA A 92 -8.91 2.88 13.66
N ARG A 93 -9.25 1.58 13.50
CA ARG A 93 -8.93 0.55 14.49
C ARG A 93 -7.45 0.51 14.85
N ARG A 94 -6.56 0.55 13.85
CA ARG A 94 -5.10 0.56 14.07
C ARG A 94 -4.64 1.80 14.85
N ARG A 95 -5.23 2.97 14.56
CA ARG A 95 -4.94 4.22 15.27
C ARG A 95 -5.43 4.16 16.71
N GLU A 96 -6.65 3.68 16.96
CA GLU A 96 -7.22 3.53 18.30
C GLU A 96 -6.35 2.64 19.18
N VAL A 97 -5.96 1.46 18.69
CA VAL A 97 -5.06 0.55 19.43
C VAL A 97 -3.74 1.22 19.76
N SER A 98 -3.17 1.98 18.82
CA SER A 98 -1.91 2.68 19.03
C SER A 98 -2.03 3.82 20.04
N GLN A 99 -3.14 4.57 19.99
CA GLN A 99 -3.44 5.63 20.95
C GLN A 99 -3.66 5.05 22.34
N GLU A 100 -4.38 3.94 22.47
CA GLU A 100 -4.62 3.27 23.74
C GLU A 100 -3.31 2.81 24.38
N ARG A 101 -2.43 2.17 23.60
CA ARG A 101 -1.08 1.80 24.06
C ARG A 101 -0.27 3.00 24.55
N LYS A 102 -0.39 4.15 23.88
CA LYS A 102 0.29 5.39 24.31
C LYS A 102 -0.31 5.93 25.60
N ARG A 103 -1.64 5.93 25.75
CA ARG A 103 -2.34 6.37 26.96
C ARG A 103 -1.95 5.52 28.16
N VAL A 104 -2.00 4.19 28.04
CA VAL A 104 -1.60 3.25 29.10
C VAL A 104 -0.14 3.47 29.53
N ARG A 105 0.79 3.66 28.59
CA ARG A 105 2.19 3.95 28.92
C ARG A 105 2.36 5.28 29.63
N ALA A 106 1.68 6.32 29.17
CA ALA A 106 1.75 7.65 29.78
C ALA A 106 1.18 7.65 31.20
N GLU A 107 0.05 6.97 31.42
CA GLU A 107 -0.56 6.82 32.73
C GLU A 107 0.35 6.03 33.68
N LYS A 108 0.90 4.91 33.21
CA LYS A 108 1.87 4.12 33.98
C LYS A 108 3.09 4.95 34.39
N ALA A 109 3.68 5.70 33.45
CA ALA A 109 4.81 6.58 33.73
C ALA A 109 4.46 7.67 34.76
N ARG A 110 3.27 8.27 34.67
CA ARG A 110 2.79 9.26 35.64
C ARG A 110 2.66 8.66 37.03
N LEU A 111 2.10 7.45 37.15
CA LEU A 111 1.95 6.75 38.42
C LEU A 111 3.32 6.38 39.03
N GLU A 112 4.25 5.91 38.21
CA GLU A 112 5.62 5.61 38.63
C GLU A 112 6.35 6.86 39.12
N GLU A 113 6.22 8.00 38.42
CA GLU A 113 6.82 9.26 38.85
C GLU A 113 6.23 9.75 40.19
N LEU A 114 4.91 9.65 40.35
CA LEU A 114 4.24 10.00 41.61
C LEU A 114 4.67 9.07 42.75
N ALA A 115 4.75 7.77 42.50
CA ALA A 115 5.23 6.78 43.47
C ALA A 115 6.68 7.07 43.86
N ALA A 116 7.55 7.39 42.89
CA ALA A 116 8.94 7.77 43.13
C ALA A 116 9.04 9.04 43.98
N LYS A 117 8.26 10.08 43.68
CA LYS A 117 8.20 11.31 44.49
C LYS A 117 7.77 11.03 45.93
N MET A 118 6.76 10.19 46.13
CA MET A 118 6.28 9.85 47.47
C MET A 118 7.27 8.97 48.25
N SER A 119 7.89 8.01 47.57
CA SER A 119 8.96 7.17 48.12
C SER A 119 10.16 8.03 48.55
N ALA A 120 10.60 8.97 47.70
CA ALA A 120 11.69 9.90 48.01
C ALA A 120 11.36 10.78 49.23
N LYS A 121 10.15 11.35 49.28
CA LYS A 121 9.68 12.12 50.44
C LYS A 121 9.64 11.28 51.72
N LYS A 122 9.21 10.01 51.63
CA LYS A 122 9.20 9.09 52.78
C LYS A 122 10.62 8.78 53.25
N ALA A 123 11.55 8.50 52.33
CA ALA A 123 12.95 8.28 52.65
C ALA A 123 13.60 9.51 53.30
N GLU A 124 13.29 10.72 52.82
CA GLU A 124 13.74 11.97 53.43
C GLU A 124 13.22 12.13 54.88
N ARG A 125 11.93 11.85 55.11
CA ARG A 125 11.34 11.89 56.46
C ARG A 125 12.01 10.91 57.42
N LEU A 126 12.34 9.71 56.95
CA LEU A 126 13.07 8.72 57.75
C LEU A 126 14.49 9.17 58.05
N ARG A 127 15.21 9.76 57.07
CA ARG A 127 16.55 10.34 57.29
C ARG A 127 16.52 11.47 58.32
N LYS A 128 15.51 12.36 58.26
CA LYS A 128 15.28 13.42 59.24
C LYS A 128 14.99 12.87 60.64
N ARG A 129 14.13 11.85 60.75
CA ARG A 129 13.83 11.17 62.03
C ARG A 129 15.06 10.50 62.64
N ALA A 130 15.89 9.88 61.81
CA ALA A 130 17.13 9.24 62.25
C ALA A 130 18.25 10.24 62.60
N GLY A 131 18.01 11.56 62.48
CA GLY A 131 19.01 12.59 62.78
C GLY A 131 20.22 12.56 61.84
N ARG A 132 20.15 11.82 60.72
CA ARG A 132 21.28 11.63 59.80
C ARG A 132 21.47 12.87 58.94
N SER A 133 22.14 13.88 59.50
CA SER A 133 22.53 15.08 58.77
C SER A 133 23.77 14.80 57.91
N LYS A 134 23.85 15.45 56.74
CA LYS A 134 24.98 15.31 55.80
C LYS A 134 26.34 15.72 56.38
N LYS A 135 26.36 16.32 57.58
CA LYS A 135 27.54 16.95 58.21
C LYS A 135 28.31 16.02 59.16
N VAL A 136 27.75 14.88 59.54
CA VAL A 136 28.43 13.93 60.44
C VAL A 136 28.92 12.77 59.58
N ASN A 137 30.24 12.70 59.36
CA ASN A 137 30.89 11.61 58.64
C ASN A 137 30.68 10.30 59.41
N GLY A 138 29.86 9.42 58.84
CA GLY A 138 29.64 8.04 59.25
C GLY A 138 29.22 7.22 58.03
#